data_AF-A0A2W5T2G0-F1
#
_entry.id   AF-A0A2W5T2G0-F1
#
_cell.length_a   1.000
_cell.length_b   1.000
_cell.length_c   1.000
_cell.angle_alpha   90.00
_cell.angle_beta   90.00
_cell.angle_gamma   90.00
#
_symmetry.space_group_name_H-M   'P 1'
#
loop_
_entity.id
_entity.type
_entity.pdbx_description
1 polymer ?
#
loop_
_entity_poly.entity_id
_entity_poly.type
_entity_poly.pdbx_seq_one_letter_code
_entity_poly.pdbx_strand_id
1 'polypeptide(L)'
;MLMLARLVMLTVLLMAGGSSAVSGARVYAVSWSRASSASPELVQQVDLQLREELKRRGAFVVDRAGPSTILLKPDIEVSPTSMRLNVVGVRAVDQKLLGTISAKASGASRSAQLKALVKRVCAESEQLAP
;
A
#
# COMPACT_ATOMS: atom_id res chain seq x y z
N MET A 1 0.40 -71.21 1.01
CA MET A 1 -0.90 -70.51 1.14
C MET A 1 -0.58 -69.07 1.53
N LEU A 2 -0.62 -68.07 0.63
CA LEU A 2 -1.82 -67.29 0.19
C LEU A 2 -2.63 -66.86 1.44
N MET A 3 -2.91 -65.60 1.79
CA MET A 3 -3.09 -64.31 1.11
C MET A 3 -2.93 -63.19 2.19
N LEU A 4 -2.32 -62.04 1.95
CA LEU A 4 -2.82 -60.82 1.28
C LEU A 4 -3.88 -60.01 2.07
N ALA A 5 -3.69 -58.68 2.05
CA ALA A 5 -4.60 -57.58 2.40
C ALA A 5 -4.67 -57.20 3.90
N ARG A 6 -4.61 -55.93 4.32
CA ARG A 6 -4.80 -54.66 3.59
C ARG A 6 -4.19 -53.50 4.38
N LEU A 7 -3.45 -52.67 3.66
CA LEU A 7 -2.87 -51.39 4.07
C LEU A 7 -4.00 -50.36 4.29
N VAL A 8 -4.05 -49.69 5.44
CA VAL A 8 -4.71 -48.38 5.57
C VAL A 8 -3.76 -47.48 6.37
N MET A 9 -2.77 -46.95 5.65
CA MET A 9 -1.89 -45.91 6.15
C MET A 9 -2.65 -44.59 5.97
N LEU A 10 -3.33 -44.15 7.04
CA LEU A 10 -3.99 -42.85 7.10
C LEU A 10 -2.89 -41.81 7.36
N THR A 11 -2.30 -41.29 6.28
CA THR A 11 -1.32 -40.21 6.33
C THR A 11 -2.04 -38.96 6.85
N VAL A 12 -1.84 -38.66 8.13
CA VAL A 12 -2.26 -37.41 8.75
C VAL A 12 -1.63 -36.28 7.96
N LEU A 13 -2.51 -35.47 7.39
CA LEU A 13 -2.24 -34.27 6.63
C LEU A 13 -1.08 -33.49 7.24
N LEU A 14 -0.04 -33.25 6.42
CA LEU A 14 0.93 -32.22 6.66
C LEU A 14 0.19 -30.90 6.87
N MET A 15 0.13 -30.44 8.12
CA MET A 15 0.06 -29.03 8.44
C MET A 15 1.41 -28.42 8.07
N ALA A 16 1.65 -28.32 6.76
CA ALA A 16 2.54 -27.30 6.22
C ALA A 16 1.83 -25.98 6.49
N GLY A 17 1.98 -25.47 7.72
CA GLY A 17 1.92 -24.05 7.99
C GLY A 17 3.02 -23.42 7.15
N GLY A 18 2.72 -23.23 5.86
CA GLY A 18 3.48 -22.39 4.98
C GLY A 18 3.47 -21.02 5.62
N SER A 19 4.49 -20.75 6.42
CA SER A 19 5.06 -19.42 6.49
C SER A 19 5.45 -19.11 5.05
N SER A 20 4.47 -18.62 4.28
CA SER A 20 4.72 -17.80 3.11
C SER A 20 5.51 -16.63 3.65
N ALA A 21 6.83 -16.80 3.74
CA ALA A 21 7.73 -15.68 3.74
C ALA A 21 7.34 -14.91 2.49
N VAL A 22 6.64 -13.80 2.66
CA VAL A 22 6.26 -12.89 1.58
C VAL A 22 7.56 -12.28 1.09
N SER A 23 8.30 -13.08 0.32
CA SER A 23 9.51 -12.70 -0.39
C SER A 23 9.09 -11.65 -1.40
N GLY A 24 9.15 -10.38 -0.99
CA GLY A 24 8.75 -9.24 -1.82
C GLY A 24 7.74 -8.28 -1.19
N ALA A 25 7.34 -8.45 0.08
CA ALA A 25 6.49 -7.45 0.73
C ALA A 25 7.21 -6.08 0.79
N ARG A 26 6.61 -5.08 0.16
CA ARG A 26 7.20 -3.73 0.09
C ARG A 26 7.01 -3.00 1.41
N VAL A 27 8.05 -2.28 1.80
CA VAL A 27 8.03 -1.43 2.99
C VAL A 27 7.85 0.01 2.54
N TYR A 28 6.76 0.64 2.98
CA TYR A 28 6.46 2.03 2.71
C TYR A 28 6.53 2.86 4.00
N ALA A 29 7.00 4.10 3.87
CA ALA A 29 6.75 5.16 4.84
C ALA A 29 5.99 6.28 4.15
N VAL A 30 5.02 6.89 4.82
CA VAL A 30 4.26 8.03 4.29
C VAL A 30 4.70 9.29 5.02
N SER A 31 5.14 10.30 4.27
CA SER A 31 5.64 11.56 4.81
C SER A 31 5.02 12.75 4.12
N TRP A 32 4.28 13.55 4.89
CA TRP A 32 3.59 14.74 4.41
C TRP A 32 4.48 15.96 4.52
N SER A 33 4.43 16.82 3.51
CA SER A 33 5.02 18.15 3.61
C SER A 33 4.23 19.00 4.59
N ARG A 34 4.92 19.74 5.46
CA ARG A 34 4.28 20.75 6.34
C ARG A 34 3.65 21.91 5.57
N ALA A 35 3.99 22.06 4.29
CA ALA A 35 3.50 23.13 3.42
C ALA A 35 2.25 22.73 2.60
N SER A 36 1.54 21.65 2.97
CA SER A 36 0.32 21.28 2.24
C SER A 36 -0.75 22.37 2.37
N SER A 37 -1.38 22.71 1.25
CA SER A 37 -2.45 23.70 1.17
C SER A 37 -3.81 23.16 1.65
N ALA A 38 -3.89 21.86 1.90
CA ALA A 38 -5.08 21.19 2.42
C ALA A 38 -5.25 21.38 3.93
N SER A 39 -6.49 21.27 4.42
CA SER A 39 -6.75 21.33 5.86
C SER A 39 -6.07 20.16 6.59
N PRO A 40 -5.58 20.36 7.83
CA PRO A 40 -4.94 19.30 8.61
C PRO A 40 -5.81 18.04 8.79
N GLU A 41 -7.12 18.23 8.93
CA GLU A 41 -8.12 17.16 9.04
C GLU A 41 -8.19 16.30 7.77
N LEU A 42 -8.17 16.95 6.60
CA LEU A 42 -8.16 16.23 5.33
C LEU A 42 -6.86 15.46 5.14
N VAL A 43 -5.72 16.09 5.45
CA VAL A 43 -4.41 15.43 5.41
C VAL A 43 -4.41 14.18 6.28
N GLN A 44 -4.90 14.28 7.52
CA GLN A 44 -4.99 13.15 8.43
C GLN A 44 -5.92 12.04 7.90
N GLN A 45 -7.08 12.42 7.34
CA GLN A 45 -8.02 11.46 6.77
C GLN A 45 -7.41 10.72 5.56
N VAL A 46 -6.70 11.43 4.69
CA VAL A 46 -6.04 10.83 3.52
C VAL A 46 -4.90 9.92 3.96
N ASP A 47 -4.08 10.35 4.93
CA ASP A 47 -2.99 9.55 5.49
C ASP A 47 -3.49 8.22 6.04
N LEU A 48 -4.53 8.26 6.87
CA LEU A 48 -5.13 7.06 7.46
C LEU A 48 -5.64 6.10 6.37
N GLN A 49 -6.42 6.60 5.41
CA GLN A 49 -6.95 5.76 4.33
C GLN A 49 -5.83 5.19 3.44
N LEU A 50 -4.80 5.96 3.16
CA LEU A 50 -3.67 5.52 2.33
C LEU A 50 -2.86 4.43 3.05
N ARG A 51 -2.56 4.60 4.33
CA ARG A 51 -1.88 3.58 5.13
C ARG A 51 -2.70 2.31 5.27
N GLU A 52 -4.00 2.41 5.48
CA GLU A 52 -4.90 1.25 5.55
C GLU A 52 -4.99 0.51 4.22
N GLU A 53 -5.09 1.23 3.10
CA GLU A 53 -5.14 0.65 1.76
C GLU A 53 -3.83 -0.08 1.41
N LEU A 54 -2.68 0.51 1.71
CA LEU A 54 -1.37 -0.12 1.52
C LEU A 54 -1.25 -1.42 2.33
N LYS A 55 -1.65 -1.40 3.60
CA LYS A 55 -1.67 -2.60 4.47
C LYS A 55 -2.60 -3.67 3.90
N ARG A 56 -3.79 -3.28 3.43
CA ARG A 56 -4.77 -4.19 2.83
C ARG A 56 -4.23 -4.88 1.57
N ARG A 57 -3.32 -4.23 0.84
CA ARG A 57 -2.63 -4.77 -0.34
C ARG A 57 -1.40 -5.61 -0.01
N GLY A 58 -1.14 -5.86 1.28
CA GLY A 58 -0.03 -6.70 1.73
C GLY A 58 1.30 -5.96 1.90
N ALA A 59 1.29 -4.63 1.91
CA ALA A 59 2.48 -3.85 2.16
C ALA A 59 2.71 -3.59 3.66
N PHE A 60 3.98 -3.52 4.07
CA PHE A 60 4.34 -3.08 5.41
C PHE A 60 4.45 -1.56 5.44
N VAL A 61 3.72 -0.92 6.35
CA VAL A 61 3.76 0.54 6.51
C VAL A 61 4.42 0.86 7.84
N VAL A 62 5.52 1.62 7.78
CA VAL A 62 6.34 2.00 8.93
C VAL A 62 6.33 3.52 9.13
N ASP A 63 6.55 3.97 10.36
CA ASP A 63 6.56 5.41 10.68
C ASP A 63 7.92 6.07 10.44
N ARG A 64 9.00 5.29 10.48
CA ARG A 64 10.36 5.76 10.19
C ARG A 64 10.93 4.98 9.02
N ALA A 65 11.42 5.70 8.01
CA ALA A 65 11.99 5.09 6.82
C ALA A 65 13.36 4.45 7.13
N GLY A 66 13.52 3.19 6.73
CA GLY A 66 14.80 2.49 6.73
C GLY A 66 15.43 2.42 5.33
N PRO A 67 16.61 1.79 5.18
CA PRO A 67 17.36 1.79 3.92
C PRO A 67 16.61 1.21 2.71
N SER A 68 15.76 0.20 2.93
CA SER A 68 14.95 -0.47 1.91
C SER A 68 13.52 0.07 1.80
N THR A 69 13.21 1.19 2.48
CA THR A 69 11.87 1.77 2.50
C THR A 69 11.63 2.66 1.28
N ILE A 70 10.47 2.51 0.66
CA ILE A 70 9.93 3.47 -0.31
C ILE A 70 9.22 4.57 0.48
N LEU A 71 9.73 5.78 0.40
CA LEU A 71 9.11 6.95 1.00
C LEU A 71 8.10 7.55 0.02
N LEU A 72 6.83 7.51 0.39
CA LEU A 72 5.74 8.16 -0.33
C LEU A 72 5.53 9.57 0.24
N LYS A 73 5.58 10.56 -0.65
CA LYS A 73 5.38 11.98 -0.32
C LYS A 73 4.09 12.46 -0.98
N PRO A 74 2.93 12.25 -0.33
CA PRO A 74 1.65 12.69 -0.85
C PRO A 74 1.47 14.21 -0.72
N ASP A 75 0.74 14.75 -1.68
CA ASP A 75 0.16 16.09 -1.66
C ASP A 75 -1.24 16.05 -2.26
N ILE A 76 -2.17 16.79 -1.65
CA ILE A 76 -3.58 16.75 -2.02
C ILE A 76 -4.11 18.15 -2.33
N GLU A 77 -4.69 18.28 -3.51
CA GLU A 77 -5.33 19.50 -3.98
C GLU A 77 -6.84 19.28 -4.02
N VAL A 78 -7.60 20.23 -3.43
CA VAL A 78 -9.06 20.22 -3.46
C VAL A 78 -9.56 21.41 -4.25
N SER A 79 -10.36 21.13 -5.27
CA SER A 79 -11.12 22.12 -6.03
C SER A 79 -12.62 21.95 -5.74
N PRO A 80 -13.47 22.93 -6.10
CA PRO A 80 -14.91 22.83 -5.87
C PRO A 80 -15.57 21.57 -6.47
N THR A 81 -15.06 21.11 -7.62
CA THR A 81 -15.66 20.00 -8.40
C THR A 81 -14.78 18.74 -8.46
N SER A 82 -13.55 18.80 -7.94
CA SER A 82 -12.61 17.68 -8.04
C SER A 82 -11.56 17.68 -6.95
N MET A 83 -10.98 16.51 -6.72
CA MET A 83 -9.85 16.30 -5.83
C MET A 83 -8.72 15.65 -6.63
N ARG A 84 -7.48 16.06 -6.37
CA ARG A 84 -6.27 15.48 -6.95
C ARG A 84 -5.34 15.04 -5.84
N LEU A 85 -4.81 13.83 -5.95
CA LEU A 85 -3.78 13.29 -5.07
C LEU A 85 -2.53 13.04 -5.91
N ASN A 86 -1.46 13.72 -5.58
CA ASN A 86 -0.13 13.54 -6.15
C ASN A 86 0.73 12.80 -5.14
N VAL A 87 1.48 11.78 -5.55
CA VAL A 87 2.41 11.07 -4.68
C VAL A 87 3.74 10.94 -5.39
N VAL A 88 4.79 11.45 -4.75
CA VAL A 88 6.17 11.23 -5.18
C VAL A 88 6.74 10.06 -4.38
N GLY A 89 7.13 9.00 -5.08
CA GLY A 89 7.83 7.86 -4.48
C GLY A 89 9.34 8.05 -4.60
N VAL A 90 10.04 8.01 -3.48
CA VAL A 90 11.51 8.05 -3.45
C VAL A 90 12.08 6.90 -2.63
N ARG A 91 13.29 6.46 -2.94
CA ARG A 91 14.03 5.51 -2.11
C ARG A 91 14.59 6.25 -0.90
N ALA A 92 14.36 5.74 0.31
CA ALA A 92 14.65 6.49 1.53
C ALA A 92 16.16 6.76 1.75
N VAL A 93 17.03 5.83 1.35
CA VAL A 93 18.49 5.90 1.60
C VAL A 93 19.19 7.02 0.81
N ASP A 94 18.84 7.20 -0.46
CA ASP A 94 19.52 8.12 -1.39
C ASP A 94 18.59 9.22 -1.93
N GLN A 95 17.33 9.24 -1.48
CA GLN A 95 16.28 10.13 -1.99
C GLN A 95 16.08 10.04 -3.51
N LYS A 96 16.50 8.93 -4.14
CA LYS A 96 16.34 8.75 -5.58
C LYS A 96 14.86 8.64 -5.93
N LEU A 97 14.43 9.42 -6.93
CA LEU A 97 13.09 9.34 -7.48
C LEU A 97 12.83 7.94 -8.06
N LEU A 98 11.80 7.27 -7.56
CA LEU A 98 11.31 5.99 -8.06
C LEU A 98 10.16 6.18 -9.04
N GLY A 99 9.37 7.23 -8.85
CA GLY A 99 8.27 7.60 -9.74
C GLY A 99 7.35 8.64 -9.13
N THR A 100 6.45 9.16 -9.96
CA THR A 100 5.37 10.05 -9.54
C THR A 100 4.04 9.45 -9.97
N ILE A 101 3.06 9.55 -9.08
CA ILE A 101 1.71 9.04 -9.27
C ILE A 101 0.79 10.23 -9.10
N SER A 102 -0.08 10.49 -10.08
CA SER A 102 -1.07 11.56 -10.00
C SER A 102 -2.43 11.01 -10.36
N ALA A 103 -3.37 11.12 -9.43
CA ALA A 103 -4.74 10.70 -9.62
C ALA A 103 -5.68 11.89 -9.40
N LYS A 104 -6.70 12.01 -10.24
CA LYS A 104 -7.78 12.99 -10.12
C LYS A 104 -9.12 12.27 -10.05
N ALA A 105 -10.00 12.72 -9.16
CA ALA A 105 -11.37 12.24 -9.04
C ALA A 105 -12.35 13.41 -9.03
N SER A 106 -13.48 13.22 -9.68
CA SER A 106 -14.65 14.11 -9.67
C SER A 106 -15.90 13.27 -9.42
N GLY A 107 -16.99 13.88 -8.96
CA GLY A 107 -18.26 13.18 -8.76
C GLY A 107 -18.99 13.52 -7.46
N ALA A 108 -20.03 12.74 -7.16
CA ALA A 108 -21.13 13.12 -6.27
C ALA A 108 -20.78 13.33 -4.78
N SER A 109 -19.68 12.79 -4.25
CA SER A 109 -19.26 13.07 -2.87
C SER A 109 -17.74 13.06 -2.67
N ARG A 110 -17.25 13.89 -1.73
CA ARG A 110 -15.81 13.96 -1.37
C ARG A 110 -15.27 12.64 -0.84
N SER A 111 -16.07 11.90 -0.07
CA SER A 111 -15.68 10.59 0.47
C SER A 111 -15.47 9.56 -0.65
N ALA A 112 -16.36 9.51 -1.65
CA ALA A 112 -16.21 8.62 -2.79
C ALA A 112 -14.99 9.00 -3.65
N GLN A 113 -14.76 10.30 -3.85
CA GLN A 113 -13.58 10.80 -4.56
C GLN A 113 -12.28 10.36 -3.85
N LEU A 114 -12.19 10.58 -2.54
CA LEU A 114 -11.00 10.21 -1.76
C LEU A 114 -10.72 8.71 -1.83
N LYS A 115 -11.76 7.88 -1.62
CA LYS A 115 -11.62 6.42 -1.70
C LYS A 115 -11.13 5.96 -3.07
N ALA A 116 -11.63 6.57 -4.15
CA ALA A 116 -11.20 6.26 -5.51
C ALA A 116 -9.73 6.66 -5.75
N LEU A 117 -9.33 7.85 -5.28
CA LEU A 117 -7.96 8.34 -5.36
C LEU A 117 -6.98 7.43 -4.63
N VAL A 118 -7.27 7.13 -3.36
CA VAL A 118 -6.41 6.28 -2.52
C VAL A 118 -6.23 4.91 -3.14
N LYS A 119 -7.31 4.27 -3.60
CA LYS A 119 -7.25 2.97 -4.27
C LYS A 119 -6.36 3.00 -5.51
N ARG A 120 -6.52 4.02 -6.35
CA ARG A 120 -5.75 4.17 -7.59
C ARG A 120 -4.27 4.40 -7.29
N VAL A 121 -3.97 5.33 -6.39
CA VAL A 121 -2.59 5.64 -6.00
C VAL A 121 -1.89 4.42 -5.39
N CYS A 122 -2.56 3.67 -4.52
CA CYS A 122 -1.96 2.47 -3.94
C CYS A 122 -1.71 1.39 -4.98
N ALA A 123 -2.64 1.19 -5.93
CA ALA A 123 -2.43 0.26 -7.05
C ALA A 123 -1.24 0.66 -7.93
N GLU A 124 -1.08 1.95 -8.24
CA GLU A 124 0.06 2.45 -9.02
C GLU A 124 1.37 2.38 -8.21
N SER A 125 1.31 2.51 -6.88
CA SER A 125 2.49 2.41 -6.00
C SER A 125 3.11 1.00 -5.99
N GLU A 126 2.34 -0.02 -6.35
CA GLU A 126 2.81 -1.40 -6.58
C GLU A 126 3.67 -1.51 -7.86
N GLN A 127 3.86 -0.44 -8.62
CA GLN A 127 4.78 -0.41 -9.76
C GLN A 127 6.11 0.27 -9.43
N LEU A 128 6.22 0.91 -8.26
CA LEU A 128 7.47 1.54 -7.81
C LEU A 128 8.50 0.47 -7.43
N ALA A 129 9.53 0.30 -8.25
CA ALA A 129 10.63 -0.61 -7.96
C ALA A 129 11.57 0.01 -6.90
N PRO A 130 12.01 -0.76 -5.88
CA PRO A 130 12.85 -0.26 -4.80
C PRO A 130 14.28 0.10 -5.19
#